data_AF-A0A537I247-F1
#
_entry.id   AF-A0A537I247-F1
#
_cell.length_a   1.000
_cell.length_b   1.000
_cell.length_c   1.000
_cell.angle_alpha   90.00
_cell.angle_beta   90.00
_cell.angle_gamma   90.00
#
_symmetry.space_group_name_H-M   'P 1'
#
loop_
_entity.id
_entity.type
_entity.pdbx_description
1 polymer ?
#
loop_
_entity_poly.entity_id
_entity_poly.type
_entity_poly.pdbx_seq_one_letter_code
_entity_poly.pdbx_strand_id
1 'polypeptide(L)'
;MQKTKAPSSVDEYIASFPDETKKRLIQLQKAIKSVAPKAEELISYGIAGYKHHGVLIYFAGWKNHISLYPAPWNAAELKKEMLEYKGAKGTIKFSSDKPLPLQLIRKIVKYKLEENELKAGLKKKTEKPSDDENVKEWIANLDTATKKQIDAVRSIIKTASPKLNERIKWNAPSYYYKEDIVTFGPSRKKDQVLLVFHHSNIIKIKSALLEGNYKDRRLVYFNSPAEITAGKKELGRIVKEMVKMIK
;
A
#
# COMPACT_ATOMS: atom_id res chain seq x y z
N MET A 1 -27.35 -2.65 -27.37
CA MET A 1 -26.81 -1.80 -26.29
C MET A 1 -26.27 -0.52 -26.95
N GLN A 2 -26.95 0.62 -26.81
CA GLN A 2 -26.40 1.89 -27.30
C GLN A 2 -25.23 2.28 -26.38
N LYS A 3 -24.05 2.49 -26.96
CA LYS A 3 -22.86 2.98 -26.24
C LYS A 3 -23.09 4.46 -25.91
N THR A 4 -23.61 4.74 -24.72
CA THR A 4 -23.66 6.10 -24.20
C THR A 4 -22.26 6.52 -23.75
N LYS A 5 -21.86 7.75 -24.12
CA LYS A 5 -20.63 8.39 -23.67
C LYS A 5 -20.61 8.42 -22.13
N ALA A 6 -19.48 8.09 -21.52
CA ALA A 6 -19.34 8.17 -20.07
C ALA A 6 -19.51 9.64 -19.61
N PRO A 7 -20.32 9.91 -18.57
CA PRO A 7 -20.57 11.26 -18.12
C PRO A 7 -19.30 11.87 -17.53
N SER A 8 -19.10 13.16 -17.79
CA SER A 8 -17.93 13.91 -17.33
C SER A 8 -18.12 14.58 -15.97
N SER A 9 -19.38 14.73 -15.52
CA SER A 9 -19.74 15.33 -14.23
C SER A 9 -20.95 14.66 -13.60
N VAL A 10 -21.15 14.91 -12.29
CA VAL A 10 -22.33 14.41 -11.56
C VAL A 10 -23.62 15.01 -12.12
N ASP A 11 -23.61 16.29 -12.51
CA ASP A 11 -24.79 16.93 -13.09
C ASP A 11 -25.13 16.35 -14.47
N GLU A 12 -24.13 16.05 -15.32
CA GLU A 12 -24.34 15.35 -16.59
C GLU A 12 -24.87 13.93 -16.37
N TYR A 13 -24.32 13.21 -15.38
CA TYR A 13 -24.82 11.90 -14.99
C TYR A 13 -26.30 11.96 -14.61
N ILE A 14 -26.69 12.89 -13.73
CA ILE A 14 -28.08 13.06 -13.28
C ILE A 14 -29.01 13.48 -14.44
N ALA A 15 -28.54 14.37 -15.32
CA ALA A 15 -29.31 14.84 -16.47
C ALA A 15 -29.61 13.76 -17.51
N SER A 16 -28.81 12.68 -17.54
CA SER A 16 -29.00 11.56 -18.47
C SER A 16 -30.18 10.64 -18.13
N PHE A 17 -30.81 10.79 -16.96
CA PHE A 17 -31.91 9.95 -16.51
C PHE A 17 -33.30 10.55 -16.82
N PRO A 18 -34.34 9.72 -16.96
CA PRO A 18 -35.73 10.17 -17.04
C PRO A 18 -36.13 11.01 -15.81
N ASP A 19 -37.12 11.89 -15.98
CA ASP A 19 -37.51 12.90 -14.99
C ASP A 19 -37.75 12.36 -13.58
N GLU A 20 -38.37 11.18 -13.46
CA GLU A 20 -38.66 10.56 -12.16
C GLU A 20 -37.37 10.15 -11.43
N THR A 21 -36.48 9.42 -12.11
CA THR A 21 -35.18 9.02 -11.55
C THR A 21 -34.29 10.24 -11.30
N LYS A 22 -34.28 11.21 -12.23
CA LYS A 22 -33.55 12.47 -12.11
C LYS A 22 -33.95 13.24 -10.85
N LYS A 23 -35.25 13.40 -10.58
CA LYS A 23 -35.75 14.05 -9.35
C LYS A 23 -35.23 13.38 -8.08
N ARG A 24 -35.25 12.05 -8.04
CA ARG A 24 -34.76 11.27 -6.88
C ARG A 24 -33.24 11.38 -6.72
N LEU A 25 -32.48 11.36 -7.82
CA LEU A 25 -31.03 11.57 -7.79
C LEU A 25 -30.66 12.98 -7.29
N ILE A 26 -31.43 14.01 -7.67
CA ILE A 26 -31.26 15.37 -7.14
C ILE A 26 -31.54 15.43 -5.64
N GLN A 27 -32.58 14.76 -5.15
CA GLN A 27 -32.84 14.67 -3.70
C GLN A 27 -31.67 14.02 -2.96
N LEU A 28 -31.11 12.95 -3.53
CA LEU A 28 -29.94 12.28 -2.99
C LEU A 28 -28.69 13.19 -2.99
N GLN A 29 -28.43 13.88 -4.11
CA GLN A 29 -27.34 14.86 -4.25
C GLN A 29 -27.43 15.94 -3.16
N LYS A 30 -28.62 16.51 -2.95
CA LYS A 30 -28.88 17.51 -1.91
C LYS A 30 -28.67 16.96 -0.51
N ALA A 31 -29.14 15.74 -0.23
CA ALA A 31 -28.93 15.11 1.08
C ALA A 31 -27.45 14.87 1.37
N ILE A 32 -26.67 14.42 0.39
CA ILE A 32 -25.21 14.22 0.56
C ILE A 32 -24.51 15.56 0.79
N LYS A 33 -24.74 16.57 -0.07
CA LYS A 33 -24.11 17.90 0.05
C LYS A 33 -24.46 18.60 1.38
N SER A 34 -25.67 18.38 1.91
CA SER A 34 -26.06 18.95 3.21
C SER A 34 -25.24 18.44 4.40
N VAL A 35 -24.70 17.22 4.30
CA VAL A 35 -23.90 16.60 5.37
C VAL A 35 -22.41 16.76 5.11
N ALA A 36 -22.00 16.71 3.83
CA ALA A 36 -20.60 16.77 3.42
C ALA A 36 -20.37 17.91 2.40
N PRO A 37 -20.52 19.19 2.79
CA PRO A 37 -20.39 20.33 1.87
C PRO A 37 -18.98 20.51 1.31
N LYS A 38 -17.96 19.91 1.96
CA LYS A 38 -16.56 19.92 1.53
C LYS A 38 -16.18 18.71 0.66
N ALA A 39 -17.09 17.76 0.47
CA ALA A 39 -16.80 16.59 -0.35
C ALA A 39 -16.80 16.96 -1.84
N GLU A 40 -15.78 16.49 -2.56
CA GLU A 40 -15.63 16.72 -3.98
C GLU A 40 -16.46 15.70 -4.77
N GLU A 41 -17.16 16.16 -5.79
CA GLU A 41 -17.87 15.30 -6.74
C GLU A 41 -16.89 14.49 -7.61
N LEU A 42 -17.28 13.29 -8.01
CA LEU A 42 -16.56 12.49 -9.00
C LEU A 42 -17.49 11.58 -9.80
N ILE A 43 -17.04 11.23 -11.01
CA ILE A 43 -17.53 10.08 -11.75
C ILE A 43 -16.48 8.98 -11.70
N SER A 44 -16.87 7.77 -11.32
CA SER A 44 -16.00 6.59 -11.33
C SER A 44 -16.83 5.34 -11.59
N TYR A 45 -16.28 4.36 -12.31
CA TYR A 45 -17.02 3.18 -12.76
C TYR A 45 -18.33 3.51 -13.53
N GLY A 46 -18.40 4.69 -14.16
CA GLY A 46 -19.59 5.17 -14.85
C GLY A 46 -20.74 5.62 -13.94
N ILE A 47 -20.51 5.75 -12.62
CA ILE A 47 -21.51 6.20 -11.65
C ILE A 47 -21.03 7.45 -10.90
N ALA A 48 -21.99 8.22 -10.39
CA ALA A 48 -21.71 9.44 -9.65
C ALA A 48 -21.33 9.16 -8.19
N GLY A 49 -20.57 10.05 -7.58
CA GLY A 49 -20.23 9.95 -6.17
C GLY A 49 -19.51 11.17 -5.63
N TYR A 50 -19.08 11.04 -4.39
CA TYR A 50 -18.37 12.03 -3.61
C TYR A 50 -17.14 11.41 -2.94
N LYS A 51 -16.08 12.19 -2.84
CA LYS A 51 -14.86 11.84 -2.10
C LYS A 51 -14.56 12.89 -1.04
N HIS A 52 -14.06 12.43 0.09
CA HIS A 52 -13.53 13.22 1.19
C HIS A 52 -12.53 12.35 1.95
N HIS A 53 -11.23 12.67 1.87
CA HIS A 53 -10.14 11.81 2.38
C HIS A 53 -10.17 10.35 1.91
N GLY A 54 -10.74 10.12 0.72
CA GLY A 54 -11.08 8.80 0.18
C GLY A 54 -12.50 8.80 -0.38
N VAL A 55 -12.97 7.67 -0.91
CA VAL A 55 -14.37 7.54 -1.36
C VAL A 55 -15.30 7.73 -0.17
N LEU A 56 -16.19 8.73 -0.25
CA LEU A 56 -17.24 8.94 0.75
C LEU A 56 -18.43 8.05 0.42
N ILE A 57 -19.03 8.28 -0.74
CA ILE A 57 -20.21 7.53 -1.20
C ILE A 57 -20.35 7.66 -2.73
N TYR A 58 -20.77 6.60 -3.39
CA TYR A 58 -21.24 6.55 -4.77
C TYR A 58 -22.75 6.30 -4.80
N PHE A 59 -23.39 6.74 -5.87
CA PHE A 59 -24.78 6.47 -6.14
C PHE A 59 -25.02 6.17 -7.61
N ALA A 60 -25.99 5.30 -7.87
CA ALA A 60 -26.35 4.90 -9.23
C ALA A 60 -27.87 4.91 -9.42
N GLY A 61 -28.34 5.45 -10.54
CA GLY A 61 -29.71 5.33 -11.00
C GLY A 61 -29.90 4.06 -11.83
N TRP A 62 -30.98 3.33 -11.58
CA TRP A 62 -31.40 2.15 -12.34
C TRP A 62 -32.87 2.26 -12.72
N LYS A 63 -33.33 1.39 -13.63
CA LYS A 63 -34.72 1.40 -14.14
C LYS A 63 -35.78 1.48 -13.03
N ASN A 64 -35.62 0.68 -11.97
CA ASN A 64 -36.61 0.52 -10.90
C ASN A 64 -36.06 0.85 -9.50
N HIS A 65 -34.87 1.43 -9.39
CA HIS A 65 -34.26 1.73 -8.08
C HIS A 65 -33.10 2.72 -8.17
N ILE A 66 -32.69 3.25 -7.03
CA ILE A 66 -31.40 3.92 -6.84
C ILE A 66 -30.56 3.10 -5.88
N SER A 67 -29.26 3.04 -6.11
CA SER A 67 -28.32 2.34 -5.22
C SER A 67 -27.30 3.27 -4.61
N LEU A 68 -26.86 2.95 -3.39
CA LEU A 68 -25.77 3.61 -2.68
C LEU A 68 -24.64 2.63 -2.33
N TYR A 69 -23.40 3.10 -2.45
CA TYR A 69 -22.19 2.31 -2.23
C TYR A 69 -21.07 3.18 -1.62
N PRO A 70 -20.12 2.63 -0.85
CA PRO A 70 -20.24 1.35 -0.16
C PRO A 70 -21.19 1.49 1.02
N ALA A 71 -22.05 0.48 1.20
CA ALA A 71 -22.91 0.37 2.38
C ALA A 71 -22.08 0.10 3.65
N PRO A 72 -22.18 0.93 4.71
CA PRO A 72 -21.45 0.72 5.96
C PRO A 72 -22.12 -0.35 6.85
N TRP A 73 -22.10 -1.62 6.42
CA TRP A 73 -22.74 -2.72 7.16
C TRP A 73 -22.16 -2.99 8.57
N ASN A 74 -21.00 -2.41 8.87
CA ASN A 74 -20.34 -2.42 10.18
C ASN A 74 -20.87 -1.35 11.15
N ALA A 75 -21.68 -0.39 10.69
CA ALA A 75 -22.29 0.63 11.54
C ALA A 75 -23.43 0.02 12.37
N ALA A 76 -23.14 -0.42 13.60
CA ALA A 76 -24.10 -1.15 14.45
C ALA A 76 -25.45 -0.43 14.61
N GLU A 77 -25.42 0.89 14.80
CA GLU A 77 -26.61 1.73 14.98
C GLU A 77 -27.47 1.84 13.71
N LEU A 78 -26.85 1.86 12.53
CA LEU A 78 -27.53 2.00 11.25
C LEU A 78 -27.94 0.66 10.64
N LYS A 79 -27.28 -0.42 11.07
CA LYS A 79 -27.44 -1.75 10.47
C LYS A 79 -28.89 -2.20 10.45
N LYS A 80 -29.65 -1.99 11.53
CA LYS A 80 -31.07 -2.37 11.61
C LYS A 80 -31.92 -1.62 10.58
N GLU A 81 -31.80 -0.29 10.51
CA GLU A 81 -32.52 0.54 9.52
C GLU A 81 -32.11 0.20 8.08
N MET A 82 -30.82 -0.08 7.84
CA MET A 82 -30.31 -0.41 6.51
C MET A 82 -30.76 -1.78 5.98
N LEU A 83 -31.16 -2.71 6.86
CA LEU A 83 -31.61 -4.06 6.45
C LEU A 83 -32.89 -4.02 5.61
N GLU A 84 -33.76 -3.03 5.80
CA GLU A 84 -34.96 -2.85 4.95
C GLU A 84 -34.58 -2.56 3.48
N TYR A 85 -33.39 -1.99 3.27
CA TYR A 85 -32.89 -1.55 1.95
C TYR A 85 -31.73 -2.43 1.46
N LYS A 86 -31.63 -3.67 1.95
CA LYS A 86 -30.52 -4.57 1.63
C LYS A 86 -30.46 -4.89 0.14
N GLY A 87 -29.31 -4.61 -0.47
CA GLY A 87 -28.95 -5.04 -1.82
C GLY A 87 -27.91 -6.16 -1.83
N ALA A 88 -27.17 -6.24 -2.93
CA ALA A 88 -25.98 -7.08 -3.03
C ALA A 88 -24.88 -6.63 -2.04
N LYS A 89 -23.78 -7.40 -1.95
CA LYS A 89 -22.65 -7.08 -1.07
C LYS A 89 -22.19 -5.63 -1.27
N GLY A 90 -22.15 -4.86 -0.18
CA GLY A 90 -21.76 -3.45 -0.20
C GLY A 90 -22.77 -2.47 -0.80
N THR A 91 -24.03 -2.89 -1.05
CA THR A 91 -25.06 -2.09 -1.73
C THR A 91 -26.27 -1.84 -0.85
N ILE A 92 -26.73 -0.58 -0.79
CA ILE A 92 -28.07 -0.23 -0.31
C ILE A 92 -28.94 0.05 -1.54
N LYS A 93 -30.15 -0.53 -1.61
CA LYS A 93 -31.05 -0.45 -2.75
C LYS A 93 -32.37 0.21 -2.34
N PHE A 94 -32.66 1.38 -2.90
CA PHE A 94 -33.92 2.10 -2.71
C PHE A 94 -34.82 1.90 -3.92
N SER A 95 -35.87 1.10 -3.74
CA SER A 95 -36.85 0.85 -4.79
C SER A 95 -37.59 2.13 -5.20
N SER A 96 -37.97 2.23 -6.48
CA SER A 96 -38.61 3.44 -7.05
C SER A 96 -40.05 3.65 -6.57
N ASP A 97 -40.72 2.62 -6.07
CA ASP A 97 -42.09 2.64 -5.51
C ASP A 97 -42.19 3.31 -4.14
N LYS A 98 -41.08 3.43 -3.41
CA LYS A 98 -41.02 4.05 -2.08
C LYS A 98 -40.28 5.39 -2.11
N PRO A 99 -40.66 6.37 -1.27
CA PRO A 99 -39.89 7.59 -1.10
C PRO A 99 -38.47 7.30 -0.60
N LEU A 100 -37.49 8.15 -0.96
CA LEU A 100 -36.13 8.00 -0.45
C LEU A 100 -36.10 8.28 1.07
N PRO A 101 -35.50 7.40 1.88
CA PRO A 101 -35.36 7.61 3.32
C PRO A 101 -34.22 8.62 3.59
N LEU A 102 -34.48 9.91 3.29
CA LEU A 102 -33.46 10.96 3.30
C LEU A 102 -32.76 11.09 4.67
N GLN A 103 -33.46 10.82 5.77
CA GLN A 103 -32.83 10.84 7.09
C GLN A 103 -31.82 9.70 7.27
N LEU A 104 -32.15 8.48 6.85
CA LEU A 104 -31.21 7.35 6.87
C LEU A 104 -30.00 7.63 5.97
N ILE A 105 -30.23 8.19 4.78
CA ILE A 105 -29.16 8.57 3.85
C ILE A 105 -28.21 9.58 4.52
N ARG A 106 -28.72 10.62 5.18
CA ARG A 106 -27.88 11.58 5.90
C ARG A 106 -27.07 10.92 7.02
N LYS A 107 -27.68 10.01 7.80
CA LYS A 107 -26.97 9.24 8.83
C LYS A 107 -25.83 8.41 8.23
N ILE A 108 -26.07 7.73 7.10
CA ILE A 108 -25.06 6.93 6.38
C ILE A 108 -23.91 7.81 5.91
N VAL A 109 -24.20 8.95 5.28
CA VAL A 109 -23.18 9.88 4.78
C VAL A 109 -22.35 10.42 5.94
N LYS A 110 -22.99 10.79 7.05
CA LYS A 110 -22.31 11.28 8.27
C LYS A 110 -21.35 10.22 8.82
N TYR A 111 -21.81 8.97 8.98
CA TYR A 111 -20.98 7.87 9.45
C TYR A 111 -19.76 7.64 8.52
N LYS A 112 -19.98 7.65 7.20
CA LYS A 112 -18.90 7.50 6.21
C LYS A 112 -17.92 8.67 6.25
N LEU A 113 -18.39 9.89 6.52
CA LEU A 113 -17.54 11.07 6.65
C LEU A 113 -16.64 10.96 7.88
N GLU A 114 -17.21 10.61 9.04
CA GLU A 114 -16.47 10.36 10.28
C GLU A 114 -15.46 9.23 10.13
N GLU A 115 -15.84 8.13 9.46
CA GLU A 115 -14.93 7.03 9.14
C GLU A 115 -13.73 7.50 8.30
N ASN A 116 -13.97 8.34 7.29
CA ASN A 116 -12.91 8.87 6.44
C ASN A 116 -12.00 9.86 7.20
N GLU A 117 -12.56 10.69 8.09
CA GLU A 117 -11.77 11.59 8.94
C GLU A 117 -10.88 10.82 9.91
N LEU A 118 -11.40 9.77 10.55
CA LEU A 118 -10.61 8.90 11.43
C LEU A 118 -9.46 8.23 10.65
N LYS A 119 -9.74 7.69 9.46
CA LYS A 119 -8.70 7.10 8.59
C LYS A 119 -7.65 8.14 8.17
N ALA A 120 -8.06 9.37 7.87
CA ALA A 120 -7.15 10.45 7.53
C ALA A 120 -6.26 10.84 8.72
N GLY A 121 -6.85 10.95 9.92
CA GLY A 121 -6.13 11.24 11.16
C GLY A 121 -5.13 10.15 11.54
N LEU A 122 -5.51 8.88 11.38
CA LEU A 122 -4.61 7.73 11.60
C LEU A 122 -3.43 7.73 10.62
N LYS A 123 -3.68 8.00 9.33
CA LYS A 123 -2.63 8.13 8.32
C LYS A 123 -1.64 9.27 8.61
N LYS A 124 -2.10 10.35 9.25
CA LYS A 124 -1.23 11.47 9.66
C LYS A 124 -0.41 11.17 10.92
N LYS A 125 -0.81 10.18 11.73
CA LYS A 125 -0.18 9.88 13.04
C LYS A 125 0.87 8.77 13.03
N THR A 126 0.98 7.96 11.97
CA THR A 126 2.11 7.03 11.83
C THR A 126 3.16 7.70 10.96
N GLU A 127 4.18 8.31 11.58
CA GLU A 127 5.42 8.57 10.85
C GLU A 127 5.91 7.26 10.27
N LYS A 128 6.23 7.25 8.97
CA LYS A 128 6.75 6.07 8.32
C LYS A 128 8.09 5.74 9.01
N PRO A 129 8.29 4.50 9.51
CA PRO A 129 9.55 4.15 10.15
C PRO A 129 10.70 4.43 9.18
N SER A 130 11.77 5.00 9.70
CA SER A 130 12.99 5.24 8.94
C SER A 130 13.56 3.92 8.39
N ASP A 131 14.40 4.00 7.36
CA ASP A 131 14.99 2.80 6.77
C ASP A 131 15.82 1.99 7.80
N ASP A 132 16.50 2.66 8.74
CA ASP A 132 17.24 2.01 9.84
C ASP A 132 16.30 1.34 10.86
N GLU A 133 15.16 1.94 11.18
CA GLU A 133 14.14 1.32 12.03
C GLU A 133 13.54 0.08 11.36
N ASN A 134 13.20 0.15 10.07
CA ASN A 134 12.69 -1.00 9.32
C ASN A 134 13.70 -2.16 9.31
N VAL A 135 14.99 -1.86 9.15
CA VAL A 135 16.06 -2.89 9.21
C VAL A 135 16.18 -3.47 10.63
N LYS A 136 16.15 -2.63 11.67
CA LYS A 136 16.21 -3.08 13.08
C LYS A 136 15.02 -3.98 13.42
N GLU A 137 13.82 -3.61 13.00
CA GLU A 137 12.60 -4.41 13.22
C GLU A 137 12.69 -5.76 12.48
N TRP A 138 13.15 -5.75 11.23
CA TRP A 138 13.37 -6.99 10.48
C TRP A 138 14.35 -7.94 11.20
N ILE A 139 15.46 -7.41 11.73
CA ILE A 139 16.44 -8.19 12.50
C ILE A 139 15.86 -8.67 13.84
N ALA A 140 15.00 -7.88 14.48
CA ALA A 140 14.38 -8.23 15.75
C ALA A 140 13.45 -9.46 15.66
N ASN A 141 12.91 -9.73 14.46
CA ASN A 141 12.04 -10.89 14.21
C ASN A 141 12.80 -12.20 13.90
N LEU A 142 14.13 -12.18 13.93
CA LEU A 142 14.96 -13.38 13.76
C LEU A 142 15.21 -14.09 15.10
N ASP A 143 15.51 -15.39 15.04
CA ASP A 143 16.00 -16.10 16.22
C ASP A 143 17.38 -15.56 16.66
N THR A 144 17.71 -15.77 17.93
CA THR A 144 18.92 -15.21 18.56
C THR A 144 20.22 -15.61 17.87
N ALA A 145 20.32 -16.82 17.33
CA ALA A 145 21.55 -17.29 16.68
C ALA A 145 21.74 -16.63 15.32
N THR A 146 20.68 -16.65 14.49
CA THR A 146 20.67 -15.99 13.19
C THR A 146 20.91 -14.49 13.33
N LYS A 147 20.24 -13.85 14.30
CA LYS A 147 20.42 -12.42 14.58
C LYS A 147 21.89 -12.03 14.78
N LYS A 148 22.65 -12.81 15.57
CA LYS A 148 24.09 -12.54 15.79
C LYS A 148 24.91 -12.60 14.50
N GLN A 149 24.63 -13.59 13.63
CA GLN A 149 25.32 -13.71 12.34
C GLN A 149 24.96 -12.52 11.41
N ILE A 150 23.69 -12.14 11.36
CA ILE A 150 23.22 -11.00 10.58
C ILE A 150 23.82 -9.69 11.08
N ASP A 151 23.83 -9.45 12.39
CA ASP A 151 24.45 -8.25 12.98
C ASP A 151 25.96 -8.17 12.68
N ALA A 152 26.66 -9.32 12.70
CA ALA A 152 28.07 -9.38 12.33
C ALA A 152 28.29 -8.97 10.86
N VAL A 153 27.51 -9.53 9.92
CA VAL A 153 27.59 -9.18 8.49
C VAL A 153 27.21 -7.72 8.27
N ARG A 154 26.13 -7.24 8.91
CA ARG A 154 25.67 -5.84 8.88
C ARG A 154 26.78 -4.89 9.29
N SER A 155 27.45 -5.19 10.41
CA SER A 155 28.57 -4.39 10.93
C SER A 155 29.74 -4.31 9.94
N ILE A 156 30.08 -5.43 9.29
CA ILE A 156 31.16 -5.47 8.29
C ILE A 156 30.83 -4.58 7.09
N ILE A 157 29.62 -4.72 6.52
CA ILE A 157 29.20 -3.95 5.35
C ILE A 157 29.11 -2.47 5.69
N LYS A 158 28.46 -2.11 6.80
CA LYS A 158 28.28 -0.72 7.24
C LYS A 158 29.63 -0.01 7.49
N THR A 159 30.61 -0.73 8.03
CA THR A 159 31.96 -0.18 8.29
C THR A 159 32.80 -0.04 7.03
N ALA A 160 32.48 -0.76 5.95
CA ALA A 160 33.27 -0.75 4.72
C ALA A 160 33.28 0.61 4.01
N SER A 161 32.21 1.40 4.16
CA SER A 161 32.13 2.75 3.60
C SER A 161 31.06 3.61 4.30
N PRO A 162 31.38 4.86 4.70
CA PRO A 162 30.41 5.77 5.31
C PRO A 162 29.38 6.32 4.31
N LYS A 163 29.56 6.07 3.00
CA LYS A 163 28.60 6.50 1.95
C LYS A 163 27.39 5.57 1.83
N LEU A 164 27.43 4.42 2.51
CA LEU A 164 26.37 3.43 2.42
C LEU A 164 25.15 3.86 3.21
N ASN A 165 24.00 3.67 2.60
CA ASN A 165 22.71 3.69 3.25
C ASN A 165 22.17 2.25 3.27
N GLU A 166 21.26 1.97 4.20
CA GLU A 166 20.56 0.71 4.28
C GLU A 166 19.05 0.93 4.16
N ARG A 167 18.33 -0.11 3.72
CA ARG A 167 16.87 -0.15 3.65
C ARG A 167 16.38 -1.60 3.57
N ILE A 168 15.08 -1.81 3.71
CA ILE A 168 14.46 -3.09 3.31
C ILE A 168 14.11 -3.03 1.81
N LYS A 169 14.66 -3.98 1.03
CA LYS A 169 14.33 -4.17 -0.38
C LYS A 169 14.31 -5.67 -0.70
N TRP A 170 13.35 -6.09 -1.53
CA TRP A 170 13.12 -7.52 -1.82
C TRP A 170 12.95 -8.37 -0.54
N ASN A 171 12.25 -7.81 0.46
CA ASN A 171 11.99 -8.42 1.77
C ASN A 171 13.26 -8.75 2.60
N ALA A 172 14.39 -8.13 2.30
CA ALA A 172 15.63 -8.28 3.07
C ALA A 172 16.35 -6.94 3.25
N PRO A 173 17.23 -6.81 4.27
CA PRO A 173 18.15 -5.70 4.38
C PRO A 173 19.04 -5.57 3.13
N SER A 174 19.10 -4.37 2.59
CA SER A 174 19.90 -4.01 1.44
C SER A 174 20.73 -2.78 1.72
N TYR A 175 22.01 -2.85 1.37
CA TYR A 175 22.90 -1.70 1.34
C TYR A 175 22.97 -1.12 -0.06
N TYR A 176 22.84 0.20 -0.13
CA TYR A 176 22.86 0.98 -1.36
C TYR A 176 23.69 2.26 -1.19
N TYR A 177 24.10 2.85 -2.30
CA TYR A 177 24.64 4.20 -2.33
C TYR A 177 23.82 5.05 -3.32
N LYS A 178 24.26 5.15 -4.57
CA LYS A 178 23.45 5.68 -5.68
C LYS A 178 22.58 4.58 -6.30
N GLU A 179 23.07 3.34 -6.25
CA GLU A 179 22.40 2.13 -6.70
C GLU A 179 22.49 1.04 -5.63
N ASP A 180 21.63 0.02 -5.73
CA ASP A 180 21.68 -1.13 -4.82
C ASP A 180 22.94 -1.95 -5.02
N ILE A 181 23.62 -2.27 -3.92
CA ILE A 181 24.89 -2.98 -3.96
C ILE A 181 24.68 -4.43 -3.58
N VAL A 182 24.16 -4.64 -2.38
CA VAL A 182 24.07 -5.98 -1.78
C VAL A 182 22.83 -6.10 -0.91
N THR A 183 22.11 -7.21 -1.03
CA THR A 183 21.19 -7.68 0.02
C THR A 183 21.83 -8.77 0.82
N PHE A 184 21.44 -8.90 2.08
CA PHE A 184 21.91 -10.01 2.92
C PHE A 184 20.82 -10.47 3.88
N GLY A 185 20.87 -11.75 4.27
CA GLY A 185 19.90 -12.35 5.17
C GLY A 185 20.12 -13.85 5.36
N PRO A 186 19.31 -14.50 6.20
CA PRO A 186 19.33 -15.96 6.30
C PRO A 186 18.95 -16.57 4.95
N SER A 187 19.65 -17.65 4.59
CA SER A 187 19.30 -18.44 3.42
C SER A 187 18.20 -19.47 3.75
N ARG A 188 17.81 -20.28 2.76
CA ARG A 188 16.95 -21.45 3.00
C ARG A 188 17.66 -22.57 3.75
N LYS A 189 18.99 -22.60 3.73
CA LYS A 189 19.80 -23.53 4.51
C LYS A 189 19.96 -22.97 5.93
N LYS A 190 19.76 -23.85 6.91
CA LYS A 190 19.91 -23.52 8.32
C LYS A 190 21.33 -22.99 8.60
N ASP A 191 21.42 -21.97 9.46
CA ASP A 191 22.66 -21.36 9.95
C ASP A 191 23.57 -20.74 8.86
N GLN A 192 23.07 -20.60 7.63
CA GLN A 192 23.77 -19.99 6.51
C GLN A 192 23.25 -18.57 6.23
N VAL A 193 24.17 -17.61 6.14
CA VAL A 193 23.90 -16.24 5.66
C VAL A 193 24.23 -16.15 4.17
N LEU A 194 23.32 -15.59 3.40
CA LEU A 194 23.49 -15.33 1.98
C LEU A 194 23.61 -13.82 1.76
N LEU A 195 24.60 -13.41 0.97
CA LEU A 195 24.69 -12.08 0.39
C LEU A 195 24.52 -12.19 -1.12
N VAL A 196 23.73 -11.29 -1.70
CA VAL A 196 23.50 -11.18 -3.14
C VAL A 196 23.95 -9.81 -3.59
N PHE A 197 25.00 -9.74 -4.39
CA PHE A 197 25.47 -8.51 -5.00
C PHE A 197 24.76 -8.30 -6.34
N HIS A 198 23.95 -7.26 -6.45
CA HIS A 198 23.01 -7.07 -7.58
C HIS A 198 23.55 -6.21 -8.72
N HIS A 199 24.63 -5.49 -8.48
CA HIS A 199 25.15 -4.53 -9.43
C HIS A 199 26.19 -5.19 -10.37
N SER A 200 26.03 -5.01 -11.68
CA SER A 200 26.82 -5.66 -12.73
C SER A 200 28.34 -5.53 -12.57
N ASN A 201 28.85 -4.39 -12.09
CA ASN A 201 30.27 -4.21 -11.77
C ASN A 201 30.88 -5.26 -10.83
N ILE A 202 30.09 -6.00 -10.04
CA ILE A 202 30.59 -7.05 -9.17
C ILE A 202 31.37 -8.13 -9.93
N ILE A 203 31.02 -8.39 -11.20
CA ILE A 203 31.70 -9.38 -12.04
C ILE A 203 33.17 -9.01 -12.33
N LYS A 204 33.54 -7.74 -12.13
CA LYS A 204 34.90 -7.22 -12.33
C LYS A 204 35.78 -7.43 -11.09
N ILE A 205 35.19 -7.74 -9.93
CA ILE A 205 35.93 -7.96 -8.68
C ILE A 205 36.31 -9.44 -8.59
N LYS A 206 37.61 -9.72 -8.48
CA LYS A 206 38.12 -11.07 -8.22
C LYS A 206 38.16 -11.31 -6.71
N SER A 207 37.51 -12.38 -6.26
CA SER A 207 37.54 -12.84 -4.88
C SER A 207 37.14 -14.31 -4.79
N ALA A 208 37.78 -15.05 -3.90
CA ALA A 208 37.36 -16.43 -3.58
C ALA A 208 36.02 -16.49 -2.84
N LEU A 209 35.57 -15.39 -2.22
CA LEU A 209 34.25 -15.32 -1.58
C LEU A 209 33.10 -15.18 -2.59
N LEU A 210 33.39 -14.70 -3.80
CA LEU A 210 32.36 -14.41 -4.80
C LEU A 210 32.06 -15.66 -5.64
N GLU A 211 30.88 -16.22 -5.42
CA GLU A 211 30.37 -17.39 -6.11
C GLU A 211 29.36 -17.03 -7.21
N GLY A 212 29.12 -18.01 -8.09
CA GLY A 212 28.16 -17.93 -9.19
C GLY A 212 28.73 -17.30 -10.45
N ASN A 213 28.20 -17.72 -11.60
CA ASN A 213 28.62 -17.24 -12.92
C ASN A 213 27.46 -16.53 -13.66
N TYR A 214 26.87 -15.53 -13.00
CA TYR A 214 25.79 -14.74 -13.58
C TYR A 214 26.34 -13.52 -14.34
N LYS A 215 25.56 -13.00 -15.29
CA LYS A 215 25.94 -11.81 -16.07
C LYS A 215 26.01 -10.51 -15.25
N ASP A 216 25.27 -10.45 -14.15
CA ASP A 216 24.94 -9.21 -13.43
C ASP A 216 25.10 -9.31 -11.92
N ARG A 217 25.38 -10.50 -11.37
CA ARG A 217 25.42 -10.72 -9.92
C ARG A 217 26.49 -11.72 -9.50
N ARG A 218 26.87 -11.64 -8.22
CA ARG A 218 27.65 -12.65 -7.50
C ARG A 218 27.03 -12.89 -6.14
N LEU A 219 27.25 -14.08 -5.61
CA LEU A 219 26.73 -14.52 -4.32
C LEU A 219 27.88 -14.70 -3.34
N VAL A 220 27.62 -14.51 -2.05
CA VAL A 220 28.53 -14.94 -0.99
C VAL A 220 27.71 -15.76 -0.01
N TYR A 221 28.22 -16.94 0.35
CA TYR A 221 27.64 -17.79 1.37
C TYR A 221 28.58 -17.81 2.57
N PHE A 222 28.04 -17.56 3.76
CA PHE A 222 28.72 -17.89 5.01
C PHE A 222 27.94 -18.98 5.72
N ASN A 223 28.56 -20.15 5.86
CA ASN A 223 27.94 -21.34 6.44
C ASN A 223 28.12 -21.43 7.96
N SER A 224 28.91 -20.52 8.55
CA SER A 224 29.15 -20.48 9.99
C SER A 224 29.59 -19.09 10.47
N PRO A 225 29.47 -18.79 11.77
CA PRO A 225 30.07 -17.58 12.36
C PRO A 225 31.59 -17.47 12.15
N ALA A 226 32.30 -18.60 12.07
CA ALA A 226 33.74 -18.62 11.83
C ALA A 226 34.08 -18.13 10.41
N GLU A 227 33.29 -18.53 9.40
CA GLU A 227 33.47 -18.06 8.03
C GLU A 227 33.18 -16.56 7.89
N ILE A 228 32.17 -16.02 8.60
CA ILE A 228 31.91 -14.57 8.64
C ILE A 228 33.13 -13.84 9.18
N THR A 229 33.73 -14.36 10.25
CA THR A 229 34.91 -13.77 10.90
C THR A 229 36.12 -13.81 9.97
N ALA A 230 36.40 -14.96 9.35
CA ALA A 230 37.50 -15.13 8.40
C ALA A 230 37.33 -14.26 7.14
N GLY A 231 36.09 -14.16 6.63
CA GLY A 231 35.75 -13.39 5.44
C GLY A 231 35.63 -11.88 5.66
N LYS A 232 35.67 -11.39 6.91
CA LYS A 232 35.45 -9.98 7.27
C LYS A 232 36.26 -8.99 6.45
N LYS A 233 37.58 -9.19 6.36
CA LYS A 233 38.48 -8.26 5.65
C LYS A 233 38.15 -8.23 4.15
N GLU A 234 37.92 -9.39 3.57
CA GLU A 234 37.68 -9.55 2.14
C GLU A 234 36.29 -9.03 1.74
N LEU A 235 35.24 -9.34 2.51
CA LEU A 235 33.91 -8.76 2.31
C LEU A 235 33.94 -7.23 2.38
N GLY A 236 34.64 -6.67 3.38
CA GLY A 236 34.83 -5.22 3.48
C GLY A 236 35.54 -4.62 2.27
N ARG A 237 36.57 -5.28 1.74
CA ARG A 237 37.26 -4.86 0.50
C ARG A 237 36.31 -4.86 -0.69
N ILE A 238 35.55 -5.95 -0.91
CA ILE A 238 34.58 -6.07 -2.01
C ILE A 238 33.57 -4.93 -1.95
N VAL A 239 32.94 -4.69 -0.80
CA VAL A 239 31.93 -3.63 -0.63
C VAL A 239 32.55 -2.25 -0.91
N LYS A 240 33.75 -1.98 -0.38
CA LYS A 240 34.45 -0.71 -0.61
C LYS A 240 34.76 -0.48 -2.09
N GLU A 241 35.17 -1.51 -2.82
CA GLU A 241 35.39 -1.44 -4.26
C GLU A 241 34.09 -1.22 -5.03
N MET A 242 33.01 -1.90 -4.66
CA MET A 242 31.69 -1.69 -5.25
C MET A 242 31.25 -0.22 -5.14
N VAL A 243 31.40 0.38 -3.96
CA VAL A 243 31.06 1.81 -3.75
C VAL A 243 31.92 2.73 -4.64
N LYS A 244 33.19 2.40 -4.89
CA LYS A 244 34.05 3.19 -5.79
C LYS A 244 33.64 3.09 -7.26
N MET A 245 33.12 1.92 -7.67
CA MET A 245 32.73 1.67 -9.05
C MET A 245 31.35 2.25 -9.42
N ILE A 246 30.54 2.58 -8.43
CA ILE A 246 29.22 3.21 -8.62
C ILE A 246 29.41 4.73 -8.63
N LYS A 247 29.29 5.32 -9.82
CA LYS A 247 29.58 6.74 -10.08
C LYS A 247 28.43 7.66 -9.75
#